data_AF-A0A7X7V798-F1
#
_entry.id   AF-A0A7X7V798-F1
#
_cell.length_a   1.000
_cell.length_b   1.000
_cell.length_c   1.000
_cell.angle_alpha   90.00
_cell.angle_beta   90.00
_cell.angle_gamma   90.00
#
_symmetry.space_group_name_H-M   'P 1'
#
loop_
_entity.id
_entity.type
_entity.pdbx_description
1 polymer ?
#
loop_
_entity_poly.entity_id
_entity_poly.type
_entity_poly.pdbx_seq_one_letter_code
_entity_poly.pdbx_strand_id
1 'polypeptide(L)' 'MAPRQLAERYFAVERFTIMPRGGHFAALEEPESLAEDLQQFLTGRH' A
#
# COMPACT_ATOMS: atom_id res chain seq x y z
N MET A 1 0.58 9.39 -7.34
CA MET A 1 0.27 7.98 -7.04
C MET A 1 -0.04 7.28 -8.36
N ALA A 2 0.46 6.07 -8.60
CA ALA A 2 0.19 5.35 -9.85
C ALA A 2 -1.29 4.86 -9.89
N PRO A 3 -1.97 4.87 -11.05
CA PRO A 3 -3.35 4.39 -11.16
C PRO A 3 -3.47 2.89 -10.85
N ARG A 4 -4.49 2.51 -10.06
CA ARG A 4 -4.75 1.11 -9.69
C ARG A 4 -4.86 0.16 -10.89
N GLN A 5 -5.53 0.61 -11.95
CA GLN A 5 -5.69 -0.15 -13.20
C GLN A 5 -4.36 -0.54 -13.85
N LEU A 6 -3.31 0.25 -13.68
CA LEU A 6 -1.99 -0.07 -14.21
C LEU A 6 -1.36 -1.23 -13.43
N ALA A 7 -1.49 -1.25 -12.10
CA ALA A 7 -1.00 -2.34 -11.27
C ALA A 7 -1.76 -3.65 -11.54
N GLU A 8 -3.09 -3.58 -11.63
CA GLU A 8 -3.95 -4.73 -11.92
C GLU A 8 -3.72 -5.34 -13.31
N ARG A 9 -3.19 -4.57 -14.26
CA ARG A 9 -2.82 -5.09 -15.58
C ARG A 9 -1.64 -6.06 -15.53
N TYR A 10 -0.69 -5.83 -14.63
CA TYR A 10 0.59 -6.55 -14.62
C TYR A 10 0.76 -7.51 -13.43
N PHE A 11 -0.06 -7.37 -12.39
CA PHE A 11 0.06 -8.15 -11.16
C PHE A 11 -1.29 -8.66 -10.67
N ALA A 12 -1.27 -9.79 -9.96
CA ALA A 12 -2.42 -10.26 -9.18
C ALA A 12 -2.54 -9.42 -7.90
N VAL A 13 -3.14 -8.24 -8.02
CA VAL A 13 -3.25 -7.29 -6.92
C VAL A 13 -4.28 -7.78 -5.89
N GLU A 14 -3.82 -8.23 -4.73
CA GLU A 14 -4.68 -8.67 -3.61
C GLU A 14 -5.21 -7.48 -2.78
N ARG A 15 -4.37 -6.46 -2.56
CA ARG A 15 -4.71 -5.23 -1.83
C ARG A 15 -4.07 -4.02 -2.50
N PHE A 16 -4.80 -2.92 -2.57
CA PHE A 16 -4.31 -1.64 -3.09
C PHE A 16 -4.81 -0.50 -2.21
N THR A 17 -3.91 0.07 -1.41
CA THR A 17 -4.20 1.13 -0.45
C THR A 17 -3.81 2.49 -1.02
N ILE A 18 -4.72 3.45 -0.99
CA ILE A 18 -4.41 4.86 -1.28
C ILE A 18 -4.08 5.55 0.04
N MET A 19 -2.84 6.00 0.20
CA MET A 19 -2.43 6.76 1.38
C MET A 19 -2.76 8.25 1.19
N PRO A 20 -3.41 8.92 2.16
CA PRO A 20 -3.80 10.33 2.02
C PRO A 20 -2.61 11.29 2.13
N ARG A 21 -1.45 10.83 2.64
CA ARG A 21 -0.21 11.59 2.83
C ARG A 21 1.01 10.68 2.61
N GLY A 22 2.20 11.28 2.55
CA GLY A 22 3.45 10.61 2.25
C GLY A 22 3.75 10.54 0.75
N GLY A 23 5.03 10.62 0.41
CA GLY A 23 5.57 10.69 -0.93
C GLY A 23 6.32 9.42 -1.34
N HIS A 24 7.49 9.61 -1.96
CA HIS A 24 8.26 8.52 -2.52
C HIS A 24 8.83 7.60 -1.44
N PHE A 25 9.19 8.16 -0.29
CA PHE A 25 9.82 7.43 0.81
C PHE A 25 8.82 7.20 1.94
N ALA A 26 7.72 6.49 1.66
CA ALA A 26 6.62 6.28 2.62
C ALA A 26 7.09 5.75 3.99
N ALA A 27 8.12 4.89 4.01
CA ALA A 27 8.70 4.38 5.26
C ALA A 27 9.42 5.45 6.11
N LEU A 28 9.86 6.56 5.52
CA LEU A 28 10.48 7.69 6.21
C LEU A 28 9.48 8.83 6.46
N GLU A 29 8.51 9.02 5.55
CA GLU A 29 7.58 10.13 5.57
C GLU A 29 6.33 9.86 6.43
N GLU A 30 5.79 8.64 6.38
CA GLU A 30 4.61 8.21 7.15
C GLU A 30 4.82 6.78 7.71
N PRO A 31 5.83 6.58 8.60
CA PRO A 31 6.25 5.24 9.05
C PRO A 31 5.12 4.46 9.74
N GLU A 32 4.32 5.11 10.58
CA GLU A 32 3.22 4.45 11.30
C GLU A 32 2.12 4.00 10.33
N SER A 33 1.72 4.87 9.41
CA SER A 33 0.69 4.57 8.41
C SER A 33 1.11 3.37 7.54
N LEU A 34 2.39 3.30 7.15
CA LEU A 34 2.91 2.18 6.36
C LEU A 34 2.95 0.89 7.18
N ALA A 35 3.42 0.97 8.43
CA ALA A 35 3.49 -0.19 9.31
C ALA A 35 2.10 -0.77 9.57
N GLU A 36 1.09 0.07 9.79
CA GLU A 36 -0.28 -0.35 10.01
C GLU A 36 -0.86 -1.06 8.77
N ASP A 37 -0.72 -0.48 7.58
CA ASP A 37 -1.24 -1.11 6.34
C ASP A 37 -0.59 -2.48 6.07
N LEU A 38 0.73 -2.59 6.31
CA LEU A 38 1.45 -3.86 6.21
C LEU A 38 0.97 -4.89 7.25
N GLN A 39 0.77 -4.49 8.51
CA GLN A 39 0.25 -5.37 9.54
C GLN A 39 -1.16 -5.88 9.18
N GLN A 40 -2.05 -5.00 8.74
CA GLN A 40 -3.39 -5.37 8.30
C GLN A 40 -3.34 -6.34 7.12
N PHE A 41 -2.46 -6.12 6.15
CA PHE A 41 -2.30 -7.02 5.02
C PHE A 41 -1.80 -8.42 5.43
N LEU A 42 -0.78 -8.48 6.29
CA LEU A 42 -0.15 -9.74 6.69
C LEU A 42 -1.04 -10.57 7.64
N THR A 43 -1.80 -9.91 8.51
CA THR A 43 -2.67 -10.57 9.49
C THR A 43 -4.05 -10.92 8.95
N GLY A 44 -4.52 -10.21 7.91
CA GLY A 44 -5.80 -10.47 7.25
C GLY A 44 -5.75 -11.54 6.14
N ARG A 45 -4.58 -12.13 5.87
CA ARG A 45 -4.42 -13.15 4.83
C ARG A 45 -4.73 -14.55 5.41
N HIS A 46 -5.89 -15.11 5.05
CA HIS A 46 -6.25 -16.51 5.31
C HIS A 46 -5.85 -17.40 4.13
#